data_AF-A0AAV0WD81-F1
#
_entry.id   AF-A0AAV0WD81-F1
#
_cell.length_a   1.000
_cell.length_b   1.000
_cell.length_c   1.000
_cell.angle_alpha   90.00
_cell.angle_beta   90.00
_cell.angle_gamma   90.00
#
_symmetry.space_group_name_H-M   'P 1'
#
loop_
_entity.id
_entity.type
_entity.pdbx_description
1 polymer ?
#
loop_
_entity_poly.entity_id
_entity_poly.type
_entity_poly.pdbx_seq_one_letter_code
_entity_poly.pdbx_strand_id
1 'polypeptide(L)'
;MSSNINNSKPAMCIRNRDNLYRLIISQLFYDGHSTIASSLATQVNVDPPCSPSDRLMSVVTKGLQTDRQKESEQAFNLNPIQQLLIGPGIDLEFQTNVFCTAPEPSLYETVYVTSHKGPCRAGAFSPDGQIIATGSSDASIKVIIFYNIKFNDLLK
;
A
#
# COMPACT_ATOMS: atom_id res chain seq x y z
N MET A 1 -19.79 -2.30 23.49
CA MET A 1 -20.24 -3.65 23.11
C MET A 1 -19.54 -4.01 21.81
N SER A 2 -18.50 -4.84 21.90
CA SER A 2 -17.59 -5.17 20.80
C SER A 2 -18.22 -6.16 19.82
N SER A 3 -18.31 -5.80 18.53
CA SER A 3 -18.69 -6.72 17.45
C SER A 3 -17.51 -6.98 16.54
N ASN A 4 -16.59 -7.86 16.97
CA ASN A 4 -15.57 -8.45 16.11
C ASN A 4 -16.21 -9.61 15.33
N ILE A 5 -16.72 -9.34 14.14
CA ILE A 5 -17.14 -10.36 13.18
C ILE A 5 -15.87 -10.83 12.44
N ASN A 6 -15.10 -11.70 13.07
CA ASN A 6 -14.03 -12.43 12.40
C ASN A 6 -14.60 -13.67 11.72
N ASN A 7 -15.26 -13.46 10.58
CA ASN A 7 -15.59 -14.53 9.64
C ASN A 7 -14.35 -14.88 8.79
N SER A 8 -13.28 -15.36 9.43
CA SER A 8 -12.15 -15.95 8.72
C SER A 8 -12.42 -17.45 8.57
N LYS A 9 -12.79 -17.88 7.36
CA LYS A 9 -13.06 -19.28 6.98
C LYS A 9 -12.02 -20.23 7.62
N PRO A 10 -12.44 -21.30 8.33
CA PRO A 10 -11.53 -22.18 9.08
C PRO A 10 -10.44 -22.82 8.20
N ALA A 11 -10.74 -23.08 6.93
CA ALA A 11 -9.78 -23.60 5.95
C ALA A 11 -8.62 -22.62 5.65
N MET A 12 -8.86 -21.30 5.71
CA MET A 12 -7.80 -20.30 5.54
C MET A 12 -6.88 -20.25 6.77
N CYS A 13 -7.43 -20.42 7.98
CA CYS A 13 -6.66 -20.41 9.22
C CYS A 13 -5.63 -21.55 9.30
N ILE A 14 -6.01 -22.76 8.85
CA ILE A 14 -5.12 -23.92 8.81
C ILE A 14 -3.98 -23.68 7.82
N ARG A 15 -4.31 -23.27 6.59
CA ARG A 15 -3.30 -22.97 5.56
C ARG A 15 -2.34 -21.85 5.97
N ASN A 16 -2.82 -20.87 6.73
CA ASN A 16 -1.98 -19.79 7.25
C ASN A 16 -1.00 -20.29 8.33
N ARG A 17 -1.45 -21.19 9.21
CA ARG A 17 -0.56 -21.84 10.19
C ARG A 17 0.53 -22.66 9.51
N ASP A 18 0.20 -23.45 8.50
CA ASP A 18 1.20 -24.25 7.77
C ASP A 18 2.25 -23.37 7.09
N ASN A 19 1.83 -22.25 6.49
CA ASN A 19 2.75 -21.27 5.91
C ASN A 19 3.64 -20.60 6.97
N LEU A 20 3.08 -20.30 8.14
CA LEU A 20 3.85 -19.71 9.24
C LEU A 20 4.95 -20.67 9.71
N TYR A 21 4.62 -21.93 9.96
CA TYR A 21 5.60 -22.92 10.39
C TYR A 21 6.71 -23.13 9.36
N ARG A 22 6.38 -23.13 8.05
CA ARG A 22 7.39 -23.16 6.98
C ARG A 22 8.34 -21.98 7.06
N LEU A 23 7.82 -20.77 7.23
CA LEU A 23 8.64 -19.56 7.33
C LEU A 23 9.56 -19.61 8.55
N ILE A 24 9.07 -20.11 9.70
CA ILE A 24 9.88 -20.26 10.93
C ILE A 24 11.03 -21.25 10.70
N ILE A 25 10.72 -22.42 10.14
CA ILE A 25 11.73 -23.45 9.89
C ILE A 25 12.77 -22.97 8.86
N SER A 26 12.32 -22.32 7.78
CA SER A 26 13.20 -21.71 6.78
C SER A 26 14.14 -20.65 7.36
N GLN A 27 13.65 -19.84 8.31
CA GLN A 27 14.47 -18.84 8.99
C GLN A 27 15.51 -19.49 9.90
N LEU A 28 15.13 -20.52 10.67
CA LEU A 28 16.08 -21.26 11.50
C LEU A 28 17.19 -21.93 10.68
N PHE A 29 16.87 -22.44 9.50
CA PHE A 29 17.88 -22.94 8.57
C PHE A 29 18.78 -21.81 8.03
N TYR A 30 18.23 -20.64 7.74
CA TYR A 30 18.99 -19.47 7.28
C TYR A 30 19.96 -18.96 8.34
N ASP A 31 19.54 -18.94 9.61
CA ASP A 31 20.34 -18.49 10.75
C ASP A 31 21.39 -19.53 11.19
N GLY A 32 21.41 -20.72 10.56
CA GLY A 32 22.38 -21.79 10.84
C GLY A 32 21.97 -22.76 11.95
N HIS A 33 20.75 -22.65 12.49
CA HIS A 33 20.20 -23.53 13.54
C HIS A 33 19.60 -24.84 12.98
N SER A 34 20.37 -25.54 12.14
CA SER A 34 19.89 -26.70 11.37
C SER A 34 19.36 -27.87 12.23
N THR A 35 19.92 -28.09 13.42
CA THR A 35 19.48 -29.17 14.34
C THR A 35 18.08 -28.93 14.87
N ILE A 36 17.80 -27.70 15.29
CA ILE A 36 16.48 -27.27 15.80
C ILE A 36 15.47 -27.25 14.66
N ALA A 37 15.85 -26.71 13.51
CA ALA A 37 15.00 -26.65 12.33
C ALA A 37 14.55 -28.04 11.87
N SER A 38 15.48 -29.01 11.82
CA SER A 38 15.17 -30.39 11.44
C SER A 38 14.24 -31.07 12.44
N SER A 39 14.48 -30.90 13.75
CA SER A 39 13.62 -31.49 14.79
C SER A 39 12.20 -30.95 14.71
N LEU A 40 12.06 -29.64 14.52
CA LEU A 40 10.75 -28.98 14.40
C LEU A 40 10.02 -29.39 13.12
N ALA A 41 10.72 -29.52 11.99
CA ALA A 41 10.14 -29.97 10.73
C ALA A 41 9.53 -31.38 10.82
N THR A 42 10.20 -32.29 11.54
CA THR A 42 9.69 -33.65 11.79
C THR A 42 8.45 -33.64 12.69
N GLN A 43 8.43 -32.82 13.75
CA GLN A 43 7.29 -32.75 14.66
C GLN A 43 6.05 -32.13 14.01
N VAL A 44 6.24 -31.17 13.09
CA VAL A 44 5.14 -30.44 12.44
C VAL A 44 4.71 -31.09 11.11
N ASN A 45 5.36 -32.17 10.67
CA ASN A 45 5.10 -32.88 9.41
C ASN A 45 5.09 -31.95 8.18
N VAL A 46 6.19 -31.21 8.00
CA VAL A 46 6.29 -30.20 6.94
C VAL A 46 6.81 -30.81 5.63
N ASP A 47 5.90 -31.05 4.68
CA ASP A 47 6.21 -31.58 3.33
C ASP A 47 5.86 -30.60 2.22
N PRO A 48 6.75 -30.17 1.31
CA PRO A 48 8.14 -30.59 1.11
C PRO A 48 9.14 -29.91 2.06
N PRO A 49 10.40 -30.41 2.14
CA PRO A 49 11.46 -29.84 2.96
C PRO A 49 11.71 -28.36 2.64
N CYS A 50 11.85 -27.57 3.70
CA CYS A 50 12.00 -26.12 3.62
C CYS A 50 13.44 -25.73 3.29
N SER A 51 13.65 -24.87 2.29
CA SER A 51 14.95 -24.27 2.02
C SER A 51 15.25 -23.13 3.00
N PRO A 52 16.54 -22.83 3.29
CA PRO A 52 16.92 -21.66 4.08
C PRO A 52 16.41 -20.36 3.43
N SER A 53 15.74 -19.48 4.20
CA SER A 53 15.25 -18.19 3.72
C SER A 53 15.03 -17.18 4.87
N ASP A 54 15.36 -15.92 4.63
CA ASP A 54 15.16 -14.76 5.52
C ASP A 54 13.77 -14.10 5.38
N ARG A 55 12.86 -14.71 4.60
CA ARG A 55 11.56 -14.12 4.25
C ARG A 55 10.69 -13.84 5.48
N LEU A 56 10.81 -14.64 6.54
CA LEU A 56 10.11 -14.39 7.79
C LEU A 56 10.54 -13.06 8.41
N MET A 57 11.85 -12.82 8.51
CA MET A 57 12.39 -11.56 9.03
C MET A 57 11.89 -10.36 8.24
N SER A 58 11.87 -10.46 6.90
CA SER A 58 11.34 -9.38 6.04
C SER A 58 9.86 -9.10 6.29
N VAL A 59 9.03 -10.15 6.40
CA VAL A 59 7.59 -10.01 6.66
C VAL A 59 7.32 -9.43 8.04
N VAL A 60 8.05 -9.90 9.08
CA VAL A 60 7.92 -9.39 10.45
C VAL A 60 8.34 -7.93 10.53
N THR A 61 9.47 -7.57 9.90
CA THR A 61 9.95 -6.18 9.88
C THR A 61 8.93 -5.24 9.24
N LYS A 62 8.36 -5.63 8.09
CA LYS A 62 7.30 -4.86 7.42
C LYS A 62 6.02 -4.80 8.25
N GLY A 63 5.63 -5.90 8.90
CA GLY A 63 4.47 -5.95 9.79
C GLY A 63 4.59 -4.99 10.97
N LEU A 64 5.75 -4.99 11.65
CA LEU A 64 6.03 -4.09 12.78
C LEU A 64 6.13 -2.61 12.36
N GLN A 65 6.53 -2.32 11.12
CA GLN A 65 6.47 -0.96 10.57
C GLN A 65 5.02 -0.49 10.38
N THR A 66 4.16 -1.35 9.83
CA THR A 66 2.73 -1.05 9.64
C THR A 66 1.96 -0.92 10.95
N ASP A 67 2.25 -1.76 11.96
CA ASP A 67 1.58 -1.65 13.26
C ASP A 67 1.94 -0.34 13.98
N ARG A 68 3.19 0.12 13.88
CA ARG A 68 3.58 1.45 14.36
C ARG A 68 2.82 2.57 13.65
N GLN A 69 2.61 2.45 12.34
CA GLN A 69 1.81 3.43 11.57
C GLN A 69 0.33 3.43 12.02
N LYS A 70 -0.23 2.26 12.31
CA LYS A 70 -1.61 2.16 12.83
C LYS A 70 -1.75 2.69 14.26
N GLU A 71 -0.75 2.51 15.12
CA GLU A 71 -0.77 3.12 16.46
C GLU A 71 -0.70 4.64 16.37
N SER A 72 0.10 5.20 15.45
CA SER A 72 0.08 6.64 15.18
C SER A 72 -1.27 7.11 14.61
N GLU A 73 -1.98 6.29 13.83
CA GLU A 73 -3.33 6.62 13.35
C GLU A 73 -4.43 6.44 14.42
N GLN A 74 -4.31 5.45 15.31
CA GLN A 74 -5.29 5.15 16.37
C GLN A 74 -5.16 6.05 17.61
N ALA A 75 -3.99 6.65 17.85
CA ALA A 75 -3.79 7.63 18.92
C ALA A 75 -4.54 8.96 18.67
N PHE A 76 -5.02 9.20 17.45
CA PHE A 76 -5.83 10.37 17.11
C PHE A 76 -7.31 9.99 17.01
N ASN A 77 -8.02 9.99 18.15
CA ASN A 77 -9.49 10.01 18.20
C ASN A 77 -10.00 11.38 17.73
N LEU A 78 -9.83 11.68 16.45
CA LEU A 78 -10.21 12.95 15.85
C LEU A 78 -11.40 12.73 14.90
N ASN A 79 -12.34 13.68 14.89
CA ASN A 79 -13.52 13.64 14.04
C ASN A 79 -13.12 13.59 12.55
N PRO A 80 -13.95 13.06 11.63
CA PRO A 80 -13.58 12.88 10.22
C PRO A 80 -13.13 14.16 9.49
N ILE A 81 -13.52 15.34 9.98
CA ILE A 81 -13.05 16.64 9.48
C ILE A 81 -11.60 16.92 9.92
N GLN A 82 -11.22 16.52 11.12
CA GLN A 82 -9.86 16.65 11.64
C GLN A 82 -8.91 15.63 10.99
N GLN A 83 -9.42 14.47 10.57
CA GLN A 83 -8.63 13.46 9.83
C GLN A 83 -8.29 13.88 8.40
N LEU A 84 -9.06 14.81 7.81
CA LEU A 84 -8.74 15.45 6.52
C LEU A 84 -7.77 16.63 6.69
N LEU A 85 -7.76 17.27 7.86
CA LEU A 85 -6.89 18.41 8.19
C LEU A 85 -5.53 17.97 8.78
N ILE A 86 -5.48 16.78 9.36
CA ILE A 86 -4.33 16.14 9.98
C ILE A 86 -4.17 14.80 9.26
N GLY A 87 -3.48 14.82 8.12
CA GLY A 87 -2.84 13.61 7.60
C GLY A 87 -1.80 13.08 8.60
N PRO A 88 -0.96 12.09 8.25
CA PRO A 88 0.26 11.87 9.04
C PRO A 88 0.90 13.25 9.17
N GLY A 89 1.06 13.74 10.40
CA GLY A 89 1.26 15.16 10.66
C GLY A 89 2.36 15.77 9.80
N ILE A 90 2.38 17.09 9.67
CA ILE A 90 3.58 17.78 9.18
C ILE A 90 4.70 17.39 10.13
N ASP A 91 5.51 16.44 9.66
CA ASP A 91 6.65 15.93 10.38
C ASP A 91 7.74 17.00 10.31
N LEU A 92 7.94 17.70 11.42
CA LEU A 92 8.96 18.73 11.56
C LEU A 92 10.36 18.13 11.71
N GLU A 93 10.48 16.80 11.82
CA GLU A 93 11.75 16.11 11.65
C GLU A 93 12.05 15.99 10.14
N PHE A 94 12.68 17.04 9.61
CA PHE A 94 13.05 17.15 8.20
C PHE A 94 14.06 16.05 7.83
N GLN A 95 13.60 14.83 7.51
CA GLN A 95 14.39 13.91 6.72
C GLN A 95 14.38 14.45 5.29
N THR A 96 15.39 15.26 4.95
CA THR A 96 15.69 15.79 3.60
C THR A 96 15.85 14.71 2.51
N ASN A 97 15.64 13.44 2.83
CA ASN A 97 15.81 12.32 1.91
C ASN A 97 14.49 11.90 1.29
N VAL A 98 13.70 12.86 0.81
CA VAL A 98 12.66 12.55 -0.18
C VAL A 98 13.39 12.26 -1.48
N PHE A 99 13.62 10.98 -1.77
CA PHE A 99 14.02 10.58 -3.12
C PHE A 99 12.81 10.81 -4.03
N CYS A 100 12.69 12.03 -4.56
CA CYS A 100 11.76 12.33 -5.64
C CYS A 100 12.19 11.49 -6.85
N THR A 101 11.44 10.41 -7.12
CA THR A 101 11.63 9.57 -8.31
C THR A 101 11.01 10.18 -9.55
N ALA A 102 10.24 11.27 -9.40
CA ALA A 102 9.65 11.99 -10.51
C ALA A 102 10.74 12.76 -11.29
N PRO A 103 10.80 12.61 -12.62
CA PRO A 103 11.56 13.48 -13.51
C PRO A 103 11.28 14.97 -13.30
N GLU A 104 12.21 15.82 -13.76
CA GLU A 104 12.02 17.28 -13.74
C GLU A 104 10.72 17.67 -14.46
N PRO A 105 9.91 18.61 -13.92
CA PRO A 105 8.64 19.03 -14.53
C PRO A 105 8.73 19.48 -15.99
N SER A 106 9.88 20.01 -16.42
CA SER A 106 10.15 20.44 -17.80
C SER A 106 10.26 19.29 -18.80
N LEU A 107 10.43 18.05 -18.32
CA LEU A 107 10.54 16.85 -19.14
C LEU A 107 9.17 16.24 -19.49
N TYR A 108 8.08 16.71 -18.89
CA TYR A 108 6.74 16.23 -19.21
C TYR A 108 6.13 17.00 -20.38
N GLU A 109 5.53 16.26 -21.30
CA GLU A 109 4.73 16.82 -22.40
C GLU A 109 3.25 16.91 -22.02
N THR A 110 2.59 18.00 -22.41
CA THR A 110 1.14 18.14 -22.23
C THR A 110 0.41 17.37 -23.32
N VAL A 111 -0.14 16.21 -22.97
CA VAL A 111 -0.78 15.30 -23.92
C VAL A 111 -2.28 15.54 -24.15
N TYR A 112 -2.94 16.29 -23.26
CA TYR A 112 -4.37 16.54 -23.33
C TYR A 112 -4.75 17.83 -22.60
N VAL A 113 -5.58 18.66 -23.22
CA VAL A 113 -6.13 19.88 -22.60
C VAL A 113 -7.63 19.89 -22.78
N THR A 114 -8.35 20.18 -21.70
CA THR A 114 -9.79 20.37 -21.73
C THR A 114 -10.17 21.53 -20.83
N SER A 115 -11.14 22.34 -21.24
CA SER A 115 -11.53 23.55 -20.49
C SER A 115 -12.91 23.39 -19.90
N HIS A 116 -13.07 23.85 -18.66
CA HIS A 116 -14.37 24.12 -18.07
C HIS A 116 -14.78 25.57 -18.38
N LYS A 117 -16.06 25.91 -18.23
CA LYS A 117 -16.58 27.28 -18.38
C LYS A 117 -16.32 28.14 -17.16
N GLY A 118 -15.76 27.55 -16.10
CA GLY A 118 -15.35 28.21 -14.88
C GLY A 118 -14.12 27.56 -14.26
N PRO A 119 -13.62 28.11 -13.13
CA PRO A 119 -12.44 27.57 -12.46
C PRO A 119 -12.66 26.13 -11.96
N CYS A 120 -11.73 25.24 -12.33
CA CYS A 120 -11.59 23.93 -11.71
C CYS A 120 -11.14 24.08 -10.26
N ARG A 121 -11.84 23.43 -9.33
CA ARG A 121 -11.53 23.48 -7.89
C ARG A 121 -11.22 22.11 -7.30
N ALA A 122 -11.51 21.05 -8.04
CA ALA A 122 -11.27 19.67 -7.61
C ALA A 122 -10.74 18.84 -8.79
N GLY A 123 -9.85 17.90 -8.48
CA GLY A 123 -9.31 16.91 -9.39
C GLY A 123 -9.00 15.62 -8.63
N ALA A 124 -9.27 14.46 -9.23
CA ALA A 124 -8.96 13.16 -8.64
C ALA A 124 -8.59 12.15 -9.74
N PHE A 125 -7.60 11.31 -9.45
CA PHE A 125 -7.27 10.13 -10.24
C PHE A 125 -7.95 8.90 -9.64
N SER A 126 -8.34 7.96 -10.48
CA SER A 126 -8.71 6.63 -10.02
C SER A 126 -7.47 5.88 -9.48
N PRO A 127 -7.63 4.94 -8.54
CA PRO A 127 -6.50 4.19 -7.97
C PRO A 127 -5.68 3.38 -8.98
N ASP A 128 -6.29 3.01 -10.10
CA ASP A 128 -5.66 2.33 -11.23
C ASP A 128 -5.05 3.29 -12.28
N GLY A 129 -5.22 4.61 -12.11
CA GLY A 129 -4.67 5.64 -12.99
C GLY A 129 -5.37 5.78 -14.35
N GLN A 130 -6.46 5.03 -14.61
CA GLN A 130 -7.12 5.03 -15.91
C GLN A 130 -8.12 6.17 -16.11
N ILE A 131 -8.59 6.78 -15.02
CA ILE A 131 -9.66 7.78 -15.04
C ILE A 131 -9.23 9.02 -14.27
N ILE A 132 -9.58 10.17 -14.81
CA ILE A 132 -9.41 11.48 -14.18
C ILE A 132 -10.78 12.13 -14.06
N ALA A 133 -11.12 12.62 -12.87
CA ALA A 133 -12.33 13.40 -12.64
C ALA A 133 -11.96 14.83 -12.23
N THR A 134 -12.55 15.82 -12.88
CA THR A 134 -12.39 17.25 -12.53
C THR A 134 -13.73 17.89 -12.24
N GLY A 135 -13.80 18.69 -11.17
CA GLY A 135 -14.98 19.43 -10.74
C GLY A 135 -14.76 20.94 -10.83
N SER A 136 -15.73 21.65 -11.40
CA SER A 136 -15.65 23.09 -11.67
C SER A 136 -16.76 23.88 -11.00
N SER A 137 -16.51 25.18 -10.84
CA SER A 137 -17.49 26.16 -10.34
C SER A 137 -18.65 26.39 -11.31
N ASP A 138 -18.55 25.91 -12.55
CA ASP A 138 -19.62 25.96 -13.56
C ASP A 138 -20.69 24.87 -13.38
N ALA A 139 -20.70 24.21 -12.22
CA ALA A 139 -21.57 23.09 -11.87
C ALA A 139 -21.42 21.87 -12.80
N SER A 140 -20.29 21.74 -13.49
CA SER A 140 -19.97 20.56 -14.31
C SER A 140 -18.85 19.70 -13.72
N ILE A 141 -18.91 18.43 -14.07
CA ILE A 141 -17.88 17.43 -13.82
C ILE A 141 -17.41 16.90 -15.17
N LYS A 142 -16.10 16.79 -15.37
CA LYS A 142 -15.53 16.07 -16.51
C LYS A 142 -14.86 14.80 -16.04
N VAL A 143 -15.20 13.70 -16.71
CA VAL A 143 -14.58 12.38 -16.51
C VAL A 143 -13.80 12.06 -17.78
N ILE A 144 -12.50 11.87 -17.63
CA ILE A 144 -11.55 11.63 -18.71
C ILE A 144 -11.02 10.21 -18.53
N ILE A 145 -11.19 9.37 -19.54
CA ILE A 145 -10.67 8.00 -19.57
C ILE A 145 -9.39 8.04 -20.40
N PHE A 146 -8.27 7.57 -19.84
CA PHE A 146 -6.94 7.68 -20.45
C PHE A 146 -6.87 7.04 -21.84
N TYR A 147 -7.43 5.84 -22.04
CA TYR A 147 -7.45 5.18 -23.35
C TYR A 147 -8.32 5.88 -24.42
N ASN A 148 -9.20 6.80 -24.01
CA ASN A 148 -10.02 7.60 -24.92
C ASN A 148 -9.36 8.94 -25.28
N ILE A 149 -8.20 9.26 -24.69
CA ILE A 149 -7.42 10.43 -25.06
C ILE A 149 -6.82 10.17 -26.45
N LYS A 150 -7.28 10.95 -27.43
CA LYS A 150 -6.64 10.99 -28.75
C LYS A 150 -5.46 11.94 -28.64
N PHE A 151 -4.25 11.40 -28.71
CA PHE A 151 -2.99 12.14 -28.64
C PHE A 151 -2.72 13.03 -29.88
N ASN A 152 -3.59 12.99 -30.88
CA ASN A 152 -3.54 13.90 -32.02
C ASN A 152 -4.41 15.12 -31.75
N ASP A 153 -3.78 16.18 -31.22
CA ASP A 153 -3.95 17.58 -31.64
C ASP A 153 -3.41 18.53 -30.55
N LEU A 154 -2.09 18.65 -30.42
CA LEU A 154 -1.48 19.71 -29.63
C LEU A 154 -0.11 20.18 -30.15
N LEU A 155 -0.06 20.49 -31.46
CA LEU A 155 0.84 21.53 -32.00
C LEU A 155 0.08 22.33 -33.07
N LYS A 156 -0.68 23.33 -32.64
CA LYS A 156 -0.98 24.56 -33.39
C LYS A 156 -0.96 25.74 -32.44
#